data_AF-B4MYK7-F1
#
_entry.id   AF-B4MYK7-F1
#
_cell.length_a   1.000
_cell.length_b   1.000
_cell.length_c   1.000
_cell.angle_alpha   90.00
_cell.angle_beta   90.00
_cell.angle_gamma   90.00
#
_symmetry.space_group_name_H-M   'P 1'
#
loop_
_entity.id
_entity.type
_entity.pdbx_description
1 polymer ?
#
loop_
_entity_poly.entity_id
_entity_poly.type
_entity_poly.pdbx_seq_one_letter_code
_entity_poly.pdbx_strand_id
1 'polypeptide(L)'
;MKFPILTLFLTFVLLNQTTETSGNSKQCFSLYLTQLEKLGTDWLAGYKNCLDSATIGRESLLTNVSSVQKAIRKSALDIEAFIQSCLAINDALEFFDCFAKLSTQEMATAYGISYNASEEALVLNKQLSNIEVEHYQCTNRTENDYVLGTAQVFQALDDCLEGSGLLH
;
A
#
# COMPACT_ATOMS: atom_id res chain seq x y z
N MET A 1 6.83 4.15 -11.84
CA MET A 1 7.40 5.20 -12.71
C MET A 1 8.81 4.79 -13.07
N LYS A 2 9.14 4.81 -14.36
CA LYS A 2 10.45 4.44 -14.92
C LYS A 2 11.44 5.57 -14.60
N PHE A 3 12.62 5.26 -14.06
CA PHE A 3 13.74 6.20 -13.86
C PHE A 3 14.81 6.03 -14.97
N PRO A 4 14.52 6.36 -16.24
CA PRO A 4 15.53 6.38 -17.30
C PRO A 4 16.47 7.58 -17.17
N ILE A 5 16.12 8.58 -16.34
CA ILE A 5 16.86 9.85 -16.24
C ILE A 5 18.20 9.64 -15.53
N LEU A 6 18.26 8.85 -14.45
CA LEU A 6 19.51 8.61 -13.74
C LEU A 6 20.50 7.79 -14.59
N THR A 7 20.00 6.81 -15.34
CA THR A 7 20.81 6.01 -16.27
C THR A 7 21.29 6.83 -17.47
N LEU A 8 20.45 7.74 -18.00
CA LEU A 8 20.85 8.69 -19.04
C LEU A 8 21.88 9.71 -18.54
N PHE A 9 21.73 10.21 -17.32
CA PHE A 9 22.70 11.16 -16.74
C PHE A 9 24.05 10.50 -16.51
N LEU A 10 24.08 9.30 -15.93
CA LEU A 10 25.32 8.54 -15.74
C LEU A 10 26.01 8.21 -17.06
N THR A 11 25.26 7.79 -18.09
CA THR A 11 25.84 7.53 -19.41
C THR A 11 26.35 8.81 -20.08
N PHE A 12 25.62 9.92 -19.97
CA PHE A 12 26.06 11.20 -20.52
C PHE A 12 27.34 11.73 -19.86
N VAL A 13 27.45 11.62 -18.53
CA VAL A 13 28.64 12.02 -17.77
C VAL A 13 29.84 11.12 -18.11
N LEU A 14 29.62 9.81 -18.31
CA LEU A 14 30.67 8.88 -18.75
C LEU A 14 31.12 9.14 -20.20
N LEU A 15 30.20 9.55 -21.08
CA LEU A 15 30.48 9.83 -22.50
C LEU A 15 31.26 11.14 -22.72
N ASN A 16 31.12 12.14 -21.84
CA ASN A 16 31.79 13.44 -21.96
C ASN A 16 33.22 13.49 -21.35
N GLN A 17 33.81 12.37 -20.96
CA GLN A 17 35.16 12.30 -20.35
C GLN A 17 36.34 12.61 -21.30
N THR A 18 36.14 13.14 -22.51
CA THR A 18 37.20 13.29 -23.51
C THR A 18 37.82 14.68 -23.66
N THR A 19 37.49 15.67 -22.82
CA THR A 19 38.15 16.99 -22.87
C THR A 19 38.70 17.40 -21.52
N GLU A 20 40.02 17.23 -21.37
CA GLU A 20 40.91 17.83 -20.36
C GLU A 20 40.30 18.12 -18.99
N THR A 21 40.27 17.13 -18.11
CA THR A 21 39.93 17.38 -16.72
C THR A 21 41.12 17.07 -15.81
N SER A 22 41.58 18.10 -15.11
CA SER A 22 42.59 18.05 -14.04
C SER A 22 42.26 16.96 -13.01
N GLY A 23 43.25 16.49 -12.24
CA GLY A 23 43.06 15.42 -11.23
C GLY A 23 41.90 15.64 -10.24
N ASN A 24 41.48 16.89 -10.03
CA ASN A 24 40.35 17.26 -9.17
C ASN A 24 39.00 16.74 -9.67
N SER A 25 38.73 16.71 -10.98
CA SER A 25 37.42 16.30 -11.49
C SER A 25 37.11 14.83 -11.14
N LYS A 26 38.11 13.94 -11.31
CA LYS A 26 37.98 12.51 -11.03
C LYS A 26 37.68 12.27 -9.56
N GLN A 27 38.28 13.06 -8.68
CA GLN A 27 38.08 12.96 -7.25
C GLN A 27 36.68 13.47 -6.85
N CYS A 28 36.23 14.60 -7.39
CA CYS A 28 34.86 15.10 -7.20
C CYS A 28 33.81 14.06 -7.64
N PHE A 29 33.93 13.54 -8.88
CA PHE A 29 32.98 12.53 -9.37
C PHE A 29 32.97 11.26 -8.52
N SER A 30 34.14 10.74 -8.13
CA SER A 30 34.23 9.53 -7.30
C SER A 30 33.51 9.71 -5.95
N LEU A 31 33.71 10.86 -5.30
CA LEU A 31 33.09 11.18 -4.01
C LEU A 31 31.55 11.26 -4.14
N TYR A 32 31.06 12.12 -5.03
CA TYR A 32 29.63 12.40 -5.11
C TYR A 32 28.84 11.28 -5.79
N LEU A 33 29.44 10.49 -6.68
CA LEU A 33 28.80 9.29 -7.22
C LEU A 33 28.45 8.30 -6.10
N THR A 34 29.38 8.07 -5.17
CA THR A 34 29.13 7.19 -4.02
C THR A 34 27.97 7.70 -3.15
N GLN A 35 27.86 9.03 -2.99
CA GLN A 35 26.75 9.65 -2.25
C GLN A 35 25.40 9.47 -2.97
N LEU A 36 25.37 9.65 -4.30
CA LEU A 36 24.17 9.41 -5.11
C LEU A 36 23.73 7.94 -5.06
N GLU A 37 24.67 6.99 -5.11
CA GLU A 37 24.38 5.56 -4.97
C GLU A 37 23.79 5.23 -3.60
N LYS A 38 24.34 5.82 -2.53
CA LYS A 38 23.79 5.68 -1.17
C LYS A 38 22.37 6.24 -1.08
N LEU A 39 22.12 7.44 -1.59
CA LEU A 39 20.77 8.03 -1.63
C LEU A 39 19.78 7.14 -2.39
N GLY A 40 20.19 6.57 -3.53
CA GLY A 40 19.36 5.65 -4.29
C GLY A 40 19.05 4.35 -3.54
N THR A 41 20.03 3.82 -2.81
CA THR A 41 19.87 2.63 -1.96
C THR A 41 18.95 2.90 -0.79
N ASP A 42 19.14 4.03 -0.09
CA ASP A 42 18.32 4.47 1.03
C ASP A 42 16.85 4.70 0.58
N TRP A 43 16.64 5.32 -0.58
CA TRP A 43 15.32 5.49 -1.19
C TRP A 43 14.64 4.16 -1.50
N LEU A 44 15.34 3.23 -2.16
CA LEU A 44 14.79 1.93 -2.51
C LEU A 44 14.39 1.13 -1.27
N ALA A 45 15.23 1.13 -0.23
CA ALA A 45 14.94 0.49 1.04
C ALA A 45 13.74 1.14 1.74
N GLY A 46 13.69 2.48 1.80
CA GLY A 46 12.56 3.22 2.37
C GLY A 46 11.25 2.93 1.66
N TYR A 47 11.24 2.98 0.32
CA TYR A 47 10.07 2.69 -0.50
C TYR A 47 9.57 1.25 -0.27
N LYS A 48 10.47 0.27 -0.25
CA LYS A 48 10.12 -1.12 0.05
C LYS A 48 9.52 -1.25 1.45
N ASN A 49 10.08 -0.60 2.46
CA ASN A 49 9.55 -0.64 3.82
C ASN A 49 8.14 -0.05 3.91
N CYS A 50 7.85 1.03 3.17
CA CYS A 50 6.50 1.59 3.07
C CYS A 50 5.51 0.57 2.49
N LEU A 51 5.89 -0.11 1.41
CA LEU A 51 5.08 -1.12 0.75
C LEU A 51 4.82 -2.34 1.67
N ASP A 52 5.87 -2.84 2.30
CA ASP A 52 5.79 -4.00 3.20
C ASP A 52 4.89 -3.67 4.40
N SER A 53 5.03 -2.48 4.98
CA SER A 53 4.19 -2.02 6.11
C SER A 53 2.72 -1.94 5.72
N ALA A 54 2.41 -1.37 4.56
CA ALA A 54 1.04 -1.31 4.05
C ALA A 54 0.45 -2.71 3.79
N THR A 55 1.26 -3.62 3.24
CA THR A 55 0.85 -5.00 2.98
C THR A 55 0.53 -5.73 4.27
N ILE A 56 1.44 -5.69 5.25
CA ILE A 56 1.25 -6.30 6.57
C ILE A 56 0.02 -5.70 7.27
N GLY A 57 -0.16 -4.38 7.19
CA GLY A 57 -1.33 -3.70 7.75
C GLY A 57 -2.64 -4.21 7.17
N ARG A 58 -2.71 -4.39 5.85
CA ARG A 58 -3.90 -4.94 5.16
C ARG A 58 -4.16 -6.39 5.56
N GLU A 59 -3.14 -7.23 5.59
CA GLU A 59 -3.28 -8.64 5.96
C GLU A 59 -3.74 -8.81 7.41
N SER A 60 -3.18 -8.03 8.34
CA SER A 60 -3.58 -8.02 9.74
C SER A 60 -5.04 -7.59 9.89
N LEU A 61 -5.43 -6.51 9.21
CA LEU A 61 -6.79 -6.00 9.21
C LEU A 61 -7.79 -7.04 8.71
N LEU A 62 -7.53 -7.67 7.56
CA LEU A 62 -8.40 -8.70 6.99
C LEU A 62 -8.49 -9.95 7.87
N THR A 63 -7.41 -10.29 8.58
CA THR A 63 -7.42 -11.38 9.57
C THR A 63 -8.34 -11.06 10.75
N ASN A 64 -8.30 -9.82 11.24
CA ASN A 64 -9.07 -9.40 12.42
C ASN A 64 -10.59 -9.38 12.16
N VAL A 65 -11.03 -9.01 10.95
CA VAL A 65 -12.46 -9.00 10.60
C VAL A 65 -13.04 -10.39 10.32
N SER A 66 -12.19 -11.43 10.25
CA SER A 66 -12.61 -12.79 9.90
C SER A 66 -13.61 -13.41 10.88
N SER A 67 -13.57 -13.02 12.16
CA SER A 67 -14.50 -13.50 13.20
C SER A 67 -15.92 -12.96 12.97
N VAL A 68 -16.05 -11.67 12.69
CA VAL A 68 -17.33 -11.01 12.41
C VAL A 68 -17.93 -11.53 11.11
N GLN A 69 -17.10 -11.70 10.08
CA GLN A 69 -17.51 -12.32 8.83
C GLN A 69 -18.07 -13.74 9.05
N LYS A 70 -17.44 -14.55 9.91
CA LYS A 70 -17.94 -15.89 10.28
C LYS A 70 -19.28 -15.83 11.02
N ALA A 71 -19.47 -14.87 11.92
CA ALA A 71 -20.72 -14.71 12.66
C ALA A 71 -21.89 -14.33 11.74
N ILE A 72 -21.68 -13.38 10.82
CA ILE A 72 -22.66 -13.01 9.79
C ILE A 72 -22.97 -14.22 8.91
N ARG A 73 -21.94 -14.92 8.42
CA ARG A 73 -22.11 -16.12 7.59
C ARG A 73 -22.93 -17.18 8.31
N LYS A 74 -22.65 -17.45 9.59
CA LYS A 74 -23.43 -18.41 10.38
C LYS A 74 -24.90 -18.01 10.43
N SER A 75 -25.19 -16.76 10.75
CA SER A 75 -26.57 -16.27 10.85
C SER A 75 -27.32 -16.39 9.52
N ALA A 76 -26.64 -16.14 8.40
CA ALA A 76 -27.22 -16.32 7.06
C ALA A 76 -27.49 -17.80 6.73
N LEU A 77 -26.59 -18.71 7.11
CA LEU A 77 -26.77 -20.15 6.92
C LEU A 77 -27.92 -20.69 7.78
N ASP A 78 -28.14 -20.13 8.97
CA ASP A 78 -29.26 -20.53 9.83
C ASP A 78 -30.62 -20.17 9.17
N ILE A 79 -30.74 -18.99 8.53
CA ILE A 79 -31.90 -18.62 7.69
C ILE A 79 -32.05 -19.58 6.50
N GLU A 80 -30.96 -19.86 5.79
CA GLU A 80 -30.97 -20.78 4.64
C GLU A 80 -31.46 -22.17 5.04
N ALA A 81 -30.95 -22.71 6.15
CA ALA A 81 -31.35 -24.02 6.65
C ALA A 81 -32.84 -24.09 6.98
N PHE A 82 -33.40 -23.03 7.58
CA PHE A 82 -34.84 -22.93 7.82
C PHE A 82 -35.63 -22.98 6.50
N ILE A 83 -35.26 -22.15 5.53
CA ILE A 83 -35.92 -22.13 4.21
C ILE A 83 -35.86 -23.51 3.54
N GLN A 84 -34.69 -24.17 3.55
CA GLN A 84 -34.54 -25.51 2.98
C GLN A 84 -35.42 -26.54 3.67
N SER A 85 -35.59 -26.45 4.99
CA SER A 85 -36.49 -27.34 5.73
C SER A 85 -37.95 -27.17 5.31
N CYS A 86 -38.40 -25.95 5.02
CA CYS A 86 -39.76 -25.71 4.51
C CYS A 86 -39.92 -26.21 3.07
N LEU A 87 -38.90 -26.06 2.22
CA LEU A 87 -38.94 -26.53 0.83
C LEU A 87 -39.05 -28.05 0.69
N ALA A 88 -38.64 -28.81 1.72
CA ALA A 88 -38.70 -30.26 1.72
C ALA A 88 -40.09 -30.84 2.08
N ILE A 89 -41.06 -29.99 2.46
CA ILE A 89 -42.40 -30.41 2.88
C ILE A 89 -43.28 -30.65 1.64
N ASN A 90 -43.86 -31.85 1.56
CA ASN A 90 -44.74 -32.25 0.45
C ASN A 90 -46.23 -31.94 0.70
N ASP A 91 -46.65 -31.89 1.97
CA ASP A 91 -48.02 -31.53 2.31
C ASP A 91 -48.23 -30.03 2.11
N ALA A 92 -49.29 -29.66 1.38
CA ALA A 92 -49.50 -28.28 0.97
C ALA A 92 -49.81 -27.35 2.16
N LEU A 93 -50.57 -27.83 3.15
CA LEU A 93 -50.93 -27.02 4.30
C LEU A 93 -49.71 -26.82 5.21
N GLU A 94 -48.97 -27.90 5.49
CA GLU A 94 -47.73 -27.82 6.27
C GLU A 94 -46.66 -26.96 5.57
N PHE A 95 -46.59 -27.01 4.24
CA PHE A 95 -45.68 -26.17 3.45
C PHE A 95 -46.00 -24.68 3.65
N PHE A 96 -47.27 -24.28 3.48
CA PHE A 96 -47.68 -22.89 3.67
C PHE A 96 -47.52 -22.43 5.11
N ASP A 97 -47.85 -23.28 6.09
CA ASP A 97 -47.66 -22.97 7.51
C ASP A 97 -46.17 -22.84 7.89
N CYS A 98 -45.28 -23.60 7.26
CA CYS A 98 -43.84 -23.48 7.47
C CYS A 98 -43.32 -22.13 6.98
N PHE A 99 -43.69 -21.72 5.77
CA PHE A 99 -43.32 -20.40 5.25
C PHE A 99 -44.03 -19.24 5.97
N ALA A 100 -45.24 -19.45 6.51
CA ALA A 100 -45.88 -18.47 7.36
C ALA A 100 -45.13 -18.27 8.70
N LYS A 101 -44.38 -19.27 9.16
CA LYS A 101 -43.46 -19.19 10.30
C LYS A 101 -42.11 -18.56 9.96
N LEU A 102 -41.81 -18.33 8.68
CA LEU A 102 -40.74 -17.41 8.23
C LEU A 102 -41.16 -15.99 8.65
N SER A 103 -41.12 -15.78 9.96
CA SER A 103 -41.81 -14.71 10.66
C SER A 103 -40.93 -13.48 10.76
N THR A 104 -41.43 -12.50 11.51
CA THR A 104 -40.68 -11.34 12.00
C THR A 104 -39.33 -11.71 12.60
N GLN A 105 -39.15 -12.92 13.16
CA GLN A 105 -37.88 -13.36 13.74
C GLN A 105 -36.78 -13.53 12.68
N GLU A 106 -37.05 -14.23 11.57
CA GLU A 106 -36.07 -14.37 10.48
C GLU A 106 -35.87 -13.05 9.74
N MET A 107 -36.90 -12.21 9.65
CA MET A 107 -36.77 -10.84 9.14
C MET A 107 -35.89 -9.96 10.04
N ALA A 108 -36.01 -10.10 11.37
CA ALA A 108 -35.16 -9.40 12.33
C ALA A 108 -33.71 -9.89 12.26
N THR A 109 -33.49 -11.19 12.10
CA THR A 109 -32.16 -11.77 11.84
C THR A 109 -31.57 -11.22 10.54
N ALA A 110 -32.34 -11.21 9.45
CA ALA A 110 -31.91 -10.67 8.17
C ALA A 110 -31.56 -9.17 8.26
N TYR A 111 -32.37 -8.39 8.97
CA TYR A 111 -32.08 -6.98 9.24
C TYR A 111 -30.78 -6.82 10.06
N GLY A 112 -30.61 -7.62 11.12
CA GLY A 112 -29.40 -7.61 11.94
C GLY A 112 -28.14 -7.97 11.15
N ILE A 113 -28.22 -8.95 10.26
CA ILE A 113 -27.15 -9.29 9.29
C ILE A 113 -26.84 -8.07 8.43
N SER A 114 -27.84 -7.46 7.81
CA SER A 114 -27.66 -6.30 6.93
C SER A 114 -27.03 -5.12 7.67
N TYR A 115 -27.51 -4.84 8.89
CA TYR A 115 -26.99 -3.76 9.73
C TYR A 115 -25.53 -3.99 10.10
N ASN A 116 -25.22 -5.15 10.69
CA ASN A 116 -23.85 -5.47 11.10
C ASN A 116 -22.90 -5.51 9.90
N ALA A 117 -23.31 -6.09 8.77
CA ALA A 117 -22.50 -6.11 7.56
C ALA A 117 -22.19 -4.71 7.04
N SER A 118 -23.17 -3.80 7.10
CA SER A 118 -22.99 -2.41 6.64
C SER A 118 -22.04 -1.63 7.55
N GLU A 119 -22.21 -1.75 8.86
CA GLU A 119 -21.35 -1.09 9.85
C GLU A 119 -19.90 -1.60 9.74
N GLU A 120 -19.71 -2.91 9.65
CA GLU A 120 -18.38 -3.51 9.52
C GLU A 120 -17.72 -3.16 8.19
N ALA A 121 -18.49 -3.10 7.10
CA ALA A 121 -17.98 -2.66 5.80
C ALA A 121 -17.52 -1.19 5.85
N LEU A 122 -18.27 -0.31 6.53
CA LEU A 122 -17.89 1.08 6.72
C LEU A 122 -16.58 1.19 7.50
N VAL A 123 -16.46 0.47 8.63
CA VAL A 123 -15.25 0.44 9.46
C VAL A 123 -14.06 -0.09 8.68
N LEU A 124 -14.22 -1.22 7.99
CA LEU A 124 -13.16 -1.84 7.18
C LEU A 124 -12.69 -0.91 6.06
N ASN A 125 -13.62 -0.28 5.34
CA ASN A 125 -13.28 0.68 4.28
C ASN A 125 -12.48 1.85 4.83
N LYS A 126 -12.90 2.43 5.96
CA LYS A 126 -12.16 3.51 6.62
C LYS A 126 -10.74 3.09 6.99
N GLN A 127 -10.57 1.90 7.55
CA GLN A 127 -9.25 1.39 7.95
C GLN A 127 -8.36 1.09 6.73
N LEU A 128 -8.91 0.53 5.66
CA LEU A 128 -8.19 0.32 4.41
C LEU A 128 -7.75 1.65 3.77
N SER A 129 -8.63 2.65 3.74
CA SER A 129 -8.29 3.99 3.26
C SER A 129 -7.19 4.64 4.08
N ASN A 130 -7.20 4.47 5.40
CA ASN A 130 -6.12 4.98 6.25
C ASN A 130 -4.77 4.34 5.90
N ILE A 131 -4.72 3.01 5.70
CA ILE A 131 -3.49 2.32 5.27
C ILE A 131 -2.97 2.87 3.92
N GLU A 132 -3.87 3.15 2.99
CA GLU A 132 -3.50 3.72 1.69
C GLU A 132 -2.95 5.15 1.80
N VAL A 133 -3.54 5.97 2.67
CA VAL A 133 -3.03 7.31 2.97
C VAL A 133 -1.65 7.24 3.62
N GLU A 134 -1.47 6.37 4.61
CA GLU A 134 -0.17 6.19 5.28
C GLU A 134 0.91 5.69 4.31
N HIS A 135 0.57 4.73 3.44
CA HIS A 135 1.46 4.25 2.38
C HIS A 135 1.88 5.39 1.44
N TYR A 136 0.92 6.20 0.99
CA TYR A 136 1.20 7.35 0.14
C TYR A 136 2.10 8.38 0.84
N GLN A 137 1.80 8.74 2.08
CA GLN A 137 2.60 9.69 2.85
C GLN A 137 4.03 9.19 3.06
N CYS A 138 4.18 7.90 3.36
CA CYS A 138 5.48 7.26 3.54
C CYS A 138 6.31 7.32 2.26
N THR A 139 5.75 6.86 1.14
CA THR A 139 6.46 6.84 -0.16
C THR A 139 6.78 8.25 -0.66
N ASN A 140 5.87 9.20 -0.51
CA ASN A 140 6.09 10.60 -0.87
C ASN A 140 7.23 11.22 -0.03
N ARG A 141 7.27 10.96 1.29
CA ARG A 141 8.38 11.43 2.13
C ARG A 141 9.72 10.85 1.66
N THR A 142 9.79 9.53 1.42
CA THR A 142 11.01 8.89 0.93
C THR A 142 11.46 9.46 -0.42
N GLU A 143 10.53 9.72 -1.33
CA GLU A 143 10.81 10.35 -2.62
C GLU A 143 11.30 11.80 -2.46
N ASN A 144 10.65 12.59 -1.61
CA ASN A 144 11.07 13.96 -1.32
C ASN A 144 12.50 14.00 -0.76
N ASP A 145 12.82 13.13 0.20
CA ASP A 145 14.16 13.07 0.79
C ASP A 145 15.21 12.68 -0.25
N TYR A 146 14.88 11.75 -1.17
CA TYR A 146 15.75 11.40 -2.30
C TYR A 146 15.96 12.56 -3.27
N VAL A 147 14.89 13.26 -3.67
CA VAL A 147 14.97 14.40 -4.60
C VAL A 147 15.78 15.55 -4.00
N LEU A 148 15.50 15.93 -2.75
CA LEU A 148 16.24 17.01 -2.10
C LEU A 148 17.69 16.62 -1.83
N GLY A 149 17.94 15.38 -1.39
CA GLY A 149 19.30 14.88 -1.16
C GLY A 149 20.12 14.84 -2.45
N THR A 150 19.54 14.34 -3.55
CA THR A 150 20.24 14.29 -4.85
C THR A 150 20.50 15.69 -5.39
N ALA A 151 19.58 16.64 -5.26
CA ALA A 151 19.79 18.04 -5.63
C ALA A 151 20.97 18.67 -4.86
N GLN A 152 21.08 18.41 -3.55
CA GLN A 152 22.20 18.87 -2.73
C GLN A 152 23.52 18.26 -3.18
N VAL A 153 23.54 16.96 -3.49
CA VAL A 153 24.75 16.28 -3.97
C VAL A 153 25.19 16.80 -5.34
N PHE A 154 24.25 17.09 -6.26
CA PHE A 154 24.59 17.70 -7.54
C PHE A 154 25.15 19.12 -7.39
N GLN A 155 24.55 19.94 -6.52
CA GLN A 155 25.10 21.28 -6.23
C GLN A 155 26.53 21.19 -5.68
N ALA A 156 26.78 20.28 -4.74
CA ALA A 156 28.10 20.10 -4.16
C ALA A 156 29.13 19.56 -5.17
N LEU A 157 28.70 18.71 -6.11
CA LEU A 157 29.52 18.27 -7.23
C LEU A 157 29.91 19.43 -8.14
N ASP A 158 28.95 20.28 -8.51
CA ASP A 158 29.21 21.47 -9.34
C ASP A 158 30.21 22.41 -8.65
N ASP A 159 30.01 22.71 -7.37
CA ASP A 159 30.94 23.53 -6.57
C ASP A 159 32.35 22.92 -6.53
N CYS A 160 32.46 21.59 -6.39
CA CYS A 160 33.75 20.88 -6.40
C CYS A 160 34.46 20.98 -7.75
N LEU A 161 33.71 20.85 -8.86
CA LEU A 161 34.24 20.96 -10.22
C LEU A 161 34.70 22.38 -10.56
N GLU A 162 34.03 23.40 -10.03
CA GLU A 162 34.41 24.81 -10.17
C GLU A 162 35.60 25.21 -9.28
N GLY A 163 36.02 24.35 -8.35
CA GLY A 163 37.10 24.62 -7.40
C GLY A 163 36.70 25.59 -6.26
N SER A 164 35.40 25.87 -6.14
CA SER A 164 34.78 26.68 -5.08
C SER A 164 34.31 25.84 -3.89
N GLY A 165 34.19 24.52 -4.05
CA GLY A 165 33.86 23.54 -3.00
C GLY A 165 35.08 22.84 -2.40
N LEU A 166 35.10 22.66 -1.08
CA LEU A 166 36.14 21.91 -0.37
C LEU A 166 35.97 20.39 -0.57
N LEU A 167 37.07 19.71 -0.92
CA LEU A 167 37.22 18.26 -0.79
C LEU A 167 37.19 17.90 0.72
N HIS A 168 36.03 17.69 1.31
CA HIS A 168 35.89 17.14 2.67
C HIS A 168 34.99 15.90 2.62
#